data_AF-A0A970W8C2-F1
#
_entry.id   AF-A0A970W8C2-F1
#
_cell.length_a   1.000
_cell.length_b   1.000
_cell.length_c   1.000
_cell.angle_alpha   90.00
_cell.angle_beta   90.00
_cell.angle_gamma   90.00
#
_symmetry.space_group_name_H-M   'P 1'
#
loop_
_entity.id
_entity.type
_entity.pdbx_description
1 polymer ?
#
loop_
_entity_poly.entity_id
_entity_poly.type
_entity_poly.pdbx_seq_one_letter_code
_entity_poly.pdbx_strand_id
1 'polypeptide(L)'
;MKPELYERLPERAAKLARELEEYLLTDIARRIKKEGRVPSTAWKETQNLLSKGMTEEQLYRRLAKLLKQLSREVEEIYRTSYENAVDDMGYAYEALGIESVFDNAEGMDRLVRAVMRQTAGTFENITRSTGFMIRGADGKAAFVSTQKAYVWALDTAATRIKDGGVPPEKAIHDAVKQLADSGLKTVDFQSGRSIELESAVRTAIVTGMHQISGQICAQQCEELDTDLVEVSAHSGARDKGDGLENHRDWQGGIYSISGTSTKYASLLTETGYDAKAKKGDVRGLKGANCRHDFSPFLDGISIPQWTAEKLAELDKDVIWQGMTFTAYEAQQKMRDMERQIRKVQRDLMVFAALGEEKKLDYENLSIKYMRMRDVYDSFCKAADSPTIWERARAVNWSASAATKARNAAKSAVARLEKERQDDIIREKIRSAGELDKAAVIHLDPTEIDMSTLGFDTKHINGERGRDITREQAIQWINDAKISVTVWGGQYERYYGFDGAVYVNVAGNYMRTAYAKKDFTDDVKQILEVLKNHEH
;
A
#
# COMPACT_ATOMS: atom_id res chain seq x y z
N MET A 1 -24.46 -21.60 3.21
CA MET A 1 -23.66 -20.91 2.16
C MET A 1 -22.18 -21.05 2.50
N LYS A 2 -21.29 -21.22 1.52
CA LYS A 2 -19.84 -21.33 1.77
C LYS A 2 -19.19 -20.01 2.21
N PRO A 3 -18.33 -19.99 3.25
CA PRO A 3 -17.66 -18.78 3.75
C PRO A 3 -16.86 -17.97 2.72
N GLU A 4 -16.31 -18.62 1.69
CA GLU A 4 -15.52 -17.97 0.66
C GLU A 4 -16.36 -16.97 -0.15
N LEU A 5 -17.68 -17.19 -0.27
CA LEU A 5 -18.59 -16.30 -0.96
C LEU A 5 -18.73 -14.96 -0.24
N TYR A 6 -18.68 -14.95 1.10
CA TYR A 6 -18.71 -13.74 1.92
C TYR A 6 -17.44 -12.90 1.81
N GLU A 7 -16.33 -13.47 1.31
CA GLU A 7 -15.13 -12.71 0.96
C GLU A 7 -15.18 -12.25 -0.50
N ARG A 8 -15.57 -13.14 -1.42
CA ARG A 8 -15.46 -12.93 -2.87
C ARG A 8 -16.55 -12.02 -3.44
N LEU A 9 -17.82 -12.24 -3.07
CA LEU A 9 -18.95 -11.52 -3.68
C LEU A 9 -18.92 -10.02 -3.36
N PRO A 10 -18.72 -9.59 -2.09
CA PRO A 10 -18.64 -8.17 -1.76
C PRO A 10 -17.49 -7.42 -2.44
N GLU A 11 -16.42 -8.11 -2.86
CA GLU A 11 -15.25 -7.48 -3.51
C GLU A 11 -15.63 -6.79 -4.85
N ARG A 12 -16.60 -7.34 -5.60
CA ARG A 12 -17.11 -6.73 -6.84
C ARG A 12 -17.69 -5.34 -6.59
N ALA A 13 -18.46 -5.19 -5.52
CA ALA A 13 -19.05 -3.92 -5.09
C ALA A 13 -18.04 -2.99 -4.40
N ALA A 14 -17.13 -3.54 -3.59
CA ALA A 14 -16.03 -2.81 -2.97
C ALA A 14 -15.15 -2.12 -4.04
N LYS A 15 -14.90 -2.79 -5.16
CA LYS A 15 -14.20 -2.21 -6.32
C LYS A 15 -14.92 -0.98 -6.87
N LEU A 16 -16.25 -1.01 -7.01
CA LEU A 16 -17.03 0.14 -7.48
C LEU A 16 -16.93 1.34 -6.51
N ALA A 17 -16.86 1.09 -5.19
CA ALA A 17 -16.63 2.13 -4.20
C ALA A 17 -15.23 2.78 -4.35
N ARG A 18 -14.19 1.98 -4.62
CA ARG A 18 -12.84 2.48 -4.93
C ARG A 18 -12.80 3.28 -6.23
N GLU A 19 -13.53 2.83 -7.26
CA GLU A 19 -13.65 3.55 -8.54
C GLU A 19 -14.37 4.91 -8.37
N LEU A 20 -15.35 4.98 -7.46
CA LEU A 20 -16.00 6.24 -7.11
C LEU A 20 -15.03 7.21 -6.44
N GLU A 21 -14.26 6.74 -5.46
CA GLU A 21 -13.20 7.53 -4.82
C GLU A 21 -12.19 8.04 -5.84
N GLU A 22 -11.72 7.17 -6.75
CA GLU A 22 -10.82 7.54 -7.84
C GLU A 22 -11.38 8.62 -8.73
N TYR A 23 -12.63 8.46 -9.14
CA TYR A 23 -13.30 9.45 -9.98
C TYR A 23 -13.39 10.81 -9.27
N LEU A 24 -13.78 10.84 -8.00
CA LEU A 24 -13.90 12.07 -7.22
C LEU A 24 -12.56 12.78 -7.06
N LEU A 25 -11.51 12.05 -6.66
CA LEU A 25 -10.17 12.61 -6.49
C LEU A 25 -9.60 13.14 -7.82
N THR A 26 -9.76 12.39 -8.91
CA THR A 26 -9.29 12.80 -10.23
C THR A 26 -10.05 13.99 -10.78
N ASP A 27 -11.38 14.06 -10.55
CA ASP A 27 -12.20 15.19 -10.98
C ASP A 27 -11.83 16.46 -10.21
N ILE A 28 -11.67 16.37 -8.89
CA ILE A 28 -11.20 17.47 -8.04
C ILE A 28 -9.82 17.96 -8.53
N ALA A 29 -8.86 17.05 -8.73
CA ALA A 29 -7.52 17.40 -9.19
C ALA A 29 -7.53 18.09 -10.57
N ARG A 30 -8.31 17.56 -11.53
CA ARG A 30 -8.44 18.12 -12.87
C ARG A 30 -9.00 19.54 -12.82
N ARG A 31 -10.05 19.77 -12.03
CA ARG A 31 -10.69 21.07 -11.88
C ARG A 31 -9.72 22.07 -11.26
N ILE A 32 -9.05 21.73 -10.15
CA ILE A 32 -8.11 22.65 -9.53
C ILE A 32 -6.94 22.99 -10.49
N LYS A 33 -6.40 22.03 -11.24
CA LYS A 33 -5.31 22.26 -12.22
C LYS A 33 -5.70 23.22 -13.35
N LYS A 34 -6.95 23.16 -13.82
CA LYS A 34 -7.46 24.08 -14.84
C LYS A 34 -7.43 25.54 -14.33
N GLU A 35 -7.65 25.70 -13.03
CA GLU A 35 -7.89 27.00 -12.37
C GLU A 35 -6.62 27.58 -11.74
N GLY A 36 -5.64 26.74 -11.37
CA GLY A 36 -4.28 27.14 -11.00
C GLY A 36 -3.52 27.96 -12.04
N ARG A 37 -4.07 28.07 -13.25
CA ARG A 37 -3.59 28.92 -14.36
C ARG A 37 -4.23 30.32 -14.37
N VAL A 38 -5.18 30.59 -13.48
CA VAL A 38 -5.87 31.87 -13.33
C VAL A 38 -5.09 32.76 -12.35
N PRO A 39 -4.77 34.02 -12.69
CA PRO A 39 -4.05 34.94 -11.80
C PRO A 39 -4.70 35.07 -10.41
N SER A 40 -3.89 35.24 -9.36
CA SER A 40 -4.35 35.30 -7.95
C SER A 40 -5.45 36.33 -7.69
N THR A 41 -5.53 37.38 -8.52
CA THR A 41 -6.54 38.44 -8.46
C THR A 41 -7.92 38.03 -8.99
N ALA A 42 -8.00 37.09 -9.94
CA ALA A 42 -9.25 36.57 -10.49
C ALA A 42 -9.76 35.30 -9.76
N TRP A 43 -9.00 34.81 -8.79
CA TRP A 43 -9.29 33.57 -8.07
C TRP A 43 -10.64 33.57 -7.33
N LYS A 44 -11.04 34.69 -6.72
CA LYS A 44 -12.34 34.82 -6.02
C LYS A 44 -13.55 34.75 -6.96
N GLU A 45 -13.43 35.32 -8.17
CA GLU A 45 -14.48 35.23 -9.19
C GLU A 45 -14.57 33.81 -9.75
N THR A 46 -13.42 33.18 -9.98
CA THR A 46 -13.32 31.76 -10.35
C THR A 46 -13.91 30.83 -9.29
N GLN A 47 -13.68 31.08 -8.00
CA GLN A 47 -14.27 30.32 -6.89
C GLN A 47 -15.81 30.41 -6.90
N ASN A 48 -16.35 31.62 -7.10
CA ASN A 48 -17.79 31.84 -7.24
C ASN A 48 -18.36 31.21 -8.52
N LEU A 49 -17.65 31.30 -9.65
CA LEU A 49 -18.05 30.69 -10.92
C LEU A 49 -17.99 29.16 -10.86
N LEU A 50 -17.04 28.55 -10.14
CA LEU A 50 -16.89 27.10 -10.01
C LEU A 50 -17.84 26.47 -9.01
N SER A 51 -18.23 27.21 -7.96
CA SER A 51 -19.44 26.85 -7.18
C SER A 51 -20.69 26.73 -8.09
N LYS A 52 -20.62 27.29 -9.31
CA LYS A 52 -21.69 27.32 -10.32
C LYS A 52 -21.33 26.64 -11.67
N GLY A 53 -20.10 26.16 -11.90
CA GLY A 53 -19.46 26.21 -13.25
C GLY A 53 -19.03 24.89 -13.92
N MET A 54 -19.29 23.75 -13.29
CA MET A 54 -19.39 22.46 -13.98
C MET A 54 -20.52 21.74 -13.26
N THR A 55 -21.66 21.58 -13.94
CA THR A 55 -22.93 21.34 -13.25
C THR A 55 -22.78 20.16 -12.31
N GLU A 56 -23.14 20.40 -11.04
CA GLU A 56 -23.44 19.39 -10.03
C GLU A 56 -24.13 18.14 -10.64
N GLU A 57 -24.93 18.37 -11.67
CA GLU A 57 -25.54 17.42 -12.59
C GLU A 57 -24.61 16.45 -13.35
N GLN A 58 -23.40 16.81 -13.79
CA GLN A 58 -22.45 15.88 -14.43
C GLN A 58 -21.82 14.92 -13.41
N LEU A 59 -21.45 15.46 -12.25
CA LEU A 59 -20.96 14.69 -11.11
C LEU A 59 -22.06 13.75 -10.60
N TYR A 60 -23.29 14.26 -10.42
CA TYR A 60 -24.45 13.46 -10.07
C TYR A 60 -24.80 12.45 -11.14
N ARG A 61 -24.70 12.75 -12.44
CA ARG A 61 -24.93 11.75 -13.50
C ARG A 61 -23.94 10.59 -13.40
N ARG A 62 -22.66 10.87 -13.15
CA ARG A 62 -21.65 9.80 -12.99
C ARG A 62 -21.85 9.03 -11.70
N LEU A 63 -22.10 9.74 -10.58
CA LEU A 63 -22.41 9.14 -9.29
C LEU A 63 -23.65 8.25 -9.37
N ALA A 64 -24.74 8.74 -9.98
CA ALA A 64 -25.96 7.98 -10.21
C ALA A 64 -25.71 6.75 -11.10
N LYS A 65 -24.84 6.86 -12.12
CA LYS A 65 -24.45 5.70 -12.93
C LYS A 65 -23.71 4.64 -12.09
N LEU A 66 -22.74 5.05 -11.27
CA LEU A 66 -21.98 4.16 -10.38
C LEU A 66 -22.89 3.54 -9.32
N LEU A 67 -23.76 4.32 -8.70
CA LEU A 67 -24.76 3.84 -7.73
C LEU A 67 -25.76 2.86 -8.37
N LYS A 68 -26.15 3.09 -9.62
CA LYS A 68 -26.99 2.15 -10.39
C LYS A 68 -26.25 0.84 -10.68
N GLN A 69 -24.96 0.92 -11.02
CA GLN A 69 -24.12 -0.28 -11.20
C GLN A 69 -23.98 -1.03 -9.88
N LEU A 70 -23.69 -0.32 -8.78
CA LEU A 70 -23.62 -0.88 -7.44
C LEU A 70 -24.94 -1.56 -7.04
N SER A 71 -26.09 -0.92 -7.29
CA SER A 71 -27.39 -1.50 -6.97
C SER A 71 -27.66 -2.79 -7.75
N ARG A 72 -27.26 -2.87 -9.01
CA ARG A 72 -27.38 -4.10 -9.83
C ARG A 72 -26.47 -5.20 -9.32
N GLU A 73 -25.23 -4.82 -8.98
CA GLU A 73 -24.23 -5.72 -8.42
C GLU A 73 -24.70 -6.31 -7.08
N VAL A 74 -25.28 -5.47 -6.20
CA VAL A 74 -25.86 -5.93 -4.94
C VAL A 74 -27.04 -6.89 -5.17
N GLU A 75 -27.92 -6.59 -6.12
CA GLU A 75 -29.02 -7.51 -6.47
C GLU A 75 -28.50 -8.87 -6.97
N GLU A 76 -27.50 -8.86 -7.85
CA GLU A 76 -26.87 -10.08 -8.36
C GLU A 76 -26.21 -10.89 -7.23
N ILE A 77 -25.47 -10.22 -6.33
CA ILE A 77 -24.88 -10.85 -5.14
C ILE A 77 -25.95 -11.51 -4.28
N TYR A 78 -27.09 -10.84 -4.08
CA TYR A 78 -28.21 -11.37 -3.30
C TYR A 78 -28.91 -12.53 -3.98
N ARG A 79 -29.07 -12.51 -5.31
CA ARG A 79 -29.59 -13.66 -6.08
C ARG A 79 -28.65 -14.86 -5.98
N THR A 80 -27.35 -14.68 -6.20
CA THR A 80 -26.36 -15.76 -6.04
C THR A 80 -26.35 -16.28 -4.60
N SER A 81 -26.49 -15.41 -3.60
CA SER A 81 -26.59 -15.81 -2.19
C SER A 81 -27.84 -16.64 -1.92
N TYR A 82 -28.97 -16.30 -2.55
CA TYR A 82 -30.21 -17.08 -2.49
C TYR A 82 -29.99 -18.47 -3.09
N GLU A 83 -29.52 -18.54 -4.34
CA GLU A 83 -29.31 -19.81 -5.06
C GLU A 83 -28.42 -20.76 -4.26
N ASN A 84 -27.28 -20.27 -3.77
CA ASN A 84 -26.36 -21.10 -2.98
C ASN A 84 -26.97 -21.54 -1.64
N ALA A 85 -27.81 -20.73 -1.00
CA ALA A 85 -28.45 -21.11 0.26
C ALA A 85 -29.57 -22.14 0.06
N VAL A 86 -30.25 -22.11 -1.09
CA VAL A 86 -31.25 -23.12 -1.46
C VAL A 86 -30.57 -24.44 -1.81
N ASP A 87 -29.56 -24.40 -2.68
CA ASP A 87 -28.86 -25.59 -3.17
C ASP A 87 -28.18 -26.40 -2.05
N ASP A 88 -27.71 -25.73 -0.99
CA ASP A 88 -26.98 -26.36 0.12
C ASP A 88 -27.74 -27.52 0.79
N MET A 89 -29.08 -27.53 0.74
CA MET A 89 -29.91 -28.58 1.35
C MET A 89 -30.61 -29.50 0.35
N GLY A 90 -30.34 -29.38 -0.96
CA GLY A 90 -31.02 -30.16 -2.00
C GLY A 90 -31.00 -31.67 -1.74
N TYR A 91 -29.89 -32.20 -1.23
CA TYR A 91 -29.74 -33.62 -0.89
C TYR A 91 -30.73 -34.12 0.19
N ALA A 92 -31.06 -33.27 1.18
CA ALA A 92 -31.94 -33.65 2.28
C ALA A 92 -33.40 -33.66 1.83
N TYR A 93 -33.80 -32.67 1.02
CA TYR A 93 -35.12 -32.63 0.39
C TYR A 93 -35.33 -33.84 -0.53
N GLU A 94 -34.33 -34.20 -1.34
CA GLU A 94 -34.38 -35.40 -2.18
C GLU A 94 -34.50 -36.68 -1.35
N ALA A 95 -33.69 -36.83 -0.30
CA ALA A 95 -33.72 -38.00 0.57
C ALA A 95 -35.06 -38.19 1.31
N LEU A 96 -35.76 -37.09 1.62
CA LEU A 96 -37.05 -37.10 2.31
C LEU A 96 -38.25 -37.07 1.35
N GLY A 97 -38.05 -36.81 0.05
CA GLY A 97 -39.13 -36.67 -0.92
C GLY A 97 -40.02 -35.45 -0.67
N ILE A 98 -39.46 -34.37 -0.12
CA ILE A 98 -40.17 -33.12 0.18
C ILE A 98 -39.80 -32.08 -0.88
N GLU A 99 -40.78 -31.34 -1.39
CA GLU A 99 -40.53 -30.19 -2.27
C GLU A 99 -40.21 -28.95 -1.44
N SER A 100 -39.12 -28.26 -1.77
CA SER A 100 -38.73 -27.01 -1.11
C SER A 100 -39.62 -25.85 -1.58
N VAL A 101 -40.10 -25.00 -0.66
CA VAL A 101 -40.90 -23.81 -1.04
C VAL A 101 -40.08 -22.75 -1.78
N PHE A 102 -38.75 -22.88 -1.75
CA PHE A 102 -37.81 -21.97 -2.41
C PHE A 102 -37.41 -22.42 -3.81
N ASP A 103 -37.85 -23.61 -4.24
CA ASP A 103 -37.63 -24.14 -5.60
C ASP A 103 -38.59 -23.51 -6.62
N ASN A 104 -38.70 -22.18 -6.60
CA ASN A 104 -39.42 -21.41 -7.59
C ASN A 104 -38.87 -19.97 -7.70
N ALA A 105 -38.99 -19.41 -8.91
CA ALA A 105 -38.49 -18.07 -9.20
C ALA A 105 -39.23 -16.95 -8.43
N GLU A 106 -40.49 -17.16 -8.04
CA GLU A 106 -41.29 -16.17 -7.31
C GLU A 106 -40.80 -15.97 -5.86
N GLY A 107 -40.44 -17.06 -5.18
CA GLY A 107 -39.87 -17.05 -3.83
C GLY A 107 -38.54 -16.33 -3.78
N MET A 108 -37.67 -16.59 -4.77
CA MET A 108 -36.40 -15.89 -4.95
C MET A 108 -36.65 -14.38 -5.11
N ASP A 109 -37.48 -13.99 -6.07
CA ASP A 109 -37.73 -12.58 -6.35
C ASP A 109 -38.34 -11.86 -5.15
N ARG A 110 -39.23 -12.53 -4.40
CA ARG A 110 -39.86 -11.96 -3.19
C ARG A 110 -38.84 -11.70 -2.09
N LEU A 111 -38.01 -12.69 -1.75
CA LEU A 111 -37.02 -12.58 -0.66
C LEU A 111 -35.91 -11.59 -1.02
N VAL A 112 -35.32 -11.72 -2.21
CA VAL A 112 -34.26 -10.81 -2.67
C VAL A 112 -34.75 -9.36 -2.65
N ARG A 113 -35.96 -9.08 -3.18
CA ARG A 113 -36.52 -7.73 -3.14
C ARG A 113 -36.83 -7.25 -1.72
N ALA A 114 -37.23 -8.13 -0.80
CA ALA A 114 -37.45 -7.76 0.60
C ALA A 114 -36.15 -7.35 1.28
N VAL A 115 -35.07 -8.11 1.10
CA VAL A 115 -33.75 -7.78 1.65
C VAL A 115 -33.20 -6.52 0.99
N MET A 116 -33.34 -6.35 -0.33
CA MET A 116 -32.98 -5.10 -1.01
C MET A 116 -33.70 -3.88 -0.41
N ARG A 117 -34.99 -4.00 -0.08
CA ARG A 117 -35.74 -2.91 0.60
C ARG A 117 -35.24 -2.66 2.01
N GLN A 118 -34.91 -3.72 2.76
CA GLN A 118 -34.40 -3.61 4.12
C GLN A 118 -33.00 -2.95 4.15
N THR A 119 -32.14 -3.27 3.19
CA THR A 119 -30.79 -2.70 3.12
C THR A 119 -30.73 -1.36 2.40
N ALA A 120 -31.77 -0.97 1.66
CA ALA A 120 -31.84 0.32 0.95
C ALA A 120 -31.56 1.52 1.85
N GLY A 121 -32.16 1.55 3.06
CA GLY A 121 -31.90 2.61 4.03
C GLY A 121 -30.44 2.66 4.52
N THR A 122 -29.77 1.52 4.58
CA THR A 122 -28.33 1.45 4.91
C THR A 122 -27.49 2.07 3.80
N PHE A 123 -27.75 1.72 2.54
CA PHE A 123 -27.03 2.30 1.40
C PHE A 123 -27.35 3.80 1.21
N GLU A 124 -28.58 4.23 1.50
CA GLU A 124 -28.94 5.64 1.53
C GLU A 124 -28.17 6.40 2.61
N ASN A 125 -28.09 5.86 3.83
CA ASN A 125 -27.33 6.44 4.93
C ASN A 125 -25.84 6.52 4.61
N ILE A 126 -25.25 5.46 4.04
CA ILE A 126 -23.87 5.47 3.55
C ILE A 126 -23.68 6.62 2.56
N THR A 127 -24.56 6.75 1.57
CA THR A 127 -24.47 7.82 0.55
C THR A 127 -24.57 9.21 1.17
N ARG A 128 -25.50 9.44 2.11
CA ARG A 128 -25.71 10.73 2.78
C ARG A 128 -24.57 11.12 3.73
N SER A 129 -23.89 10.13 4.30
CA SER A 129 -22.77 10.31 5.23
C SER A 129 -21.39 10.19 4.59
N THR A 130 -21.33 10.12 3.26
CA THR A 130 -20.08 9.98 2.51
C THR A 130 -19.35 11.32 2.36
N GLY A 131 -18.05 11.34 2.63
CA GLY A 131 -17.21 12.52 2.57
C GLY A 131 -15.74 12.23 2.85
N PHE A 132 -14.99 13.28 3.20
CA PHE A 132 -13.56 13.20 3.49
C PHE A 132 -13.29 13.69 4.92
N MET A 133 -12.26 13.13 5.55
CA MET A 133 -11.70 13.62 6.80
C MET A 133 -10.50 14.50 6.50
N ILE A 134 -10.71 15.80 6.49
CA ILE A 134 -9.65 16.80 6.23
C ILE A 134 -9.06 17.28 7.55
N ARG A 135 -7.83 17.81 7.54
CA ARG A 135 -7.28 18.53 8.69
C ARG A 135 -7.22 20.02 8.38
N GLY A 136 -7.82 20.82 9.26
CA GLY A 136 -7.75 22.28 9.19
C GLY A 136 -6.37 22.83 9.55
N ALA A 137 -6.21 24.15 9.47
CA ALA A 137 -4.98 24.84 9.86
C ALA A 137 -4.63 24.65 11.35
N ASP A 138 -5.62 24.34 12.19
CA ASP A 138 -5.48 24.01 13.60
C ASP A 138 -5.05 22.55 13.86
N GLY A 139 -4.83 21.76 12.80
CA GLY A 139 -4.42 20.36 12.85
C GLY A 139 -5.55 19.38 13.20
N LYS A 140 -6.76 19.85 13.49
CA LYS A 140 -7.90 19.00 13.88
C LYS A 140 -8.53 18.36 12.65
N ALA A 141 -8.89 17.09 12.78
CA ALA A 141 -9.62 16.37 11.74
C ALA A 141 -11.10 16.75 11.76
N ALA A 142 -11.66 17.09 10.61
CA ALA A 142 -13.06 17.42 10.43
C ALA A 142 -13.64 16.66 9.23
N PHE A 143 -14.86 16.16 9.41
CA PHE A 143 -15.62 15.60 8.30
C PHE A 143 -16.13 16.71 7.39
N VAL A 144 -15.92 16.55 6.09
CA VAL A 144 -16.51 17.38 5.05
C VAL A 144 -17.21 16.52 4.02
N SER A 145 -18.41 16.92 3.61
CA SER A 145 -19.10 16.24 2.51
C SER A 145 -18.29 16.30 1.22
N THR A 146 -18.58 15.42 0.27
CA THR A 146 -17.91 15.40 -1.05
C THR A 146 -17.98 16.76 -1.75
N GLN A 147 -19.08 17.50 -1.62
CA GLN A 147 -19.21 18.85 -2.18
C GLN A 147 -18.27 19.85 -1.47
N LYS A 148 -18.22 19.81 -0.14
CA LYS A 148 -17.37 20.71 0.66
C LYS A 148 -15.88 20.38 0.51
N ALA A 149 -15.52 19.13 0.24
CA ALA A 149 -14.15 18.72 0.00
C ALA A 149 -13.52 19.41 -1.21
N TYR A 150 -14.29 19.63 -2.28
CA TYR A 150 -13.85 20.39 -3.45
C TYR A 150 -13.54 21.85 -3.10
N VAL A 151 -14.48 22.51 -2.42
CA VAL A 151 -14.32 23.91 -1.98
C VAL A 151 -13.13 24.04 -1.05
N TRP A 152 -13.01 23.13 -0.08
CA TRP A 152 -11.89 23.10 0.85
C TRP A 152 -10.54 22.92 0.13
N ALA A 153 -10.46 22.03 -0.87
CA ALA A 153 -9.22 21.81 -1.60
C ALA A 153 -8.83 23.04 -2.44
N LEU A 154 -9.81 23.72 -3.04
CA LEU A 154 -9.58 25.01 -3.71
C LEU A 154 -9.10 26.08 -2.73
N ASP A 155 -9.78 26.28 -1.60
CA ASP A 155 -9.42 27.31 -0.61
C ASP A 155 -8.04 27.06 -0.02
N THR A 156 -7.71 25.79 0.25
CA THR A 156 -6.40 25.39 0.77
C THR A 156 -5.29 25.68 -0.24
N ALA A 157 -5.50 25.31 -1.51
CA ALA A 157 -4.53 25.59 -2.57
C ALA A 157 -4.37 27.11 -2.78
N ALA A 158 -5.48 27.85 -2.81
CA ALA A 158 -5.51 29.29 -3.02
C ALA A 158 -4.77 30.06 -1.93
N THR A 159 -5.04 29.71 -0.67
CA THR A 159 -4.42 30.34 0.50
C THR A 159 -2.92 30.14 0.44
N ARG A 160 -2.47 28.91 0.17
CA ARG A 160 -1.04 28.58 0.04
C ARG A 160 -0.34 29.32 -1.09
N ILE A 161 -1.01 29.54 -2.23
CA ILE A 161 -0.49 30.34 -3.34
C ILE A 161 -0.40 31.81 -2.95
N LYS A 162 -1.45 32.35 -2.33
CA LYS A 162 -1.52 33.75 -1.90
C LYS A 162 -0.46 34.09 -0.86
N ASP A 163 -0.22 33.17 0.06
CA ASP A 163 0.79 33.34 1.12
C ASP A 163 2.23 33.26 0.57
N GLY A 164 2.40 33.00 -0.74
CA GLY A 164 3.69 33.08 -1.45
C GLY A 164 4.70 31.99 -1.10
N GLY A 165 4.32 31.03 -0.23
CA GLY A 165 5.23 30.04 0.33
C GLY A 165 5.44 28.78 -0.53
N VAL A 166 4.62 28.54 -1.56
CA VAL A 166 4.71 27.36 -2.42
C VAL A 166 4.25 27.64 -3.86
N PRO A 167 4.85 26.97 -4.88
CA PRO A 167 4.35 27.04 -6.25
C PRO A 167 2.89 26.57 -6.38
N PRO A 168 2.09 27.11 -7.33
CA PRO A 168 0.70 26.71 -7.55
C PRO A 168 0.49 25.21 -7.71
N GLU A 169 1.34 24.54 -8.47
CA GLU A 169 1.25 23.10 -8.71
C GLU A 169 1.37 22.30 -7.41
N LYS A 170 2.25 22.73 -6.49
CA LYS A 170 2.48 22.13 -5.17
C LYS A 170 1.30 22.37 -4.23
N ALA A 171 0.75 23.58 -4.21
CA ALA A 171 -0.41 23.92 -3.38
C ALA A 171 -1.67 23.10 -3.75
N ILE A 172 -1.93 22.96 -5.06
CA ILE A 172 -3.03 22.17 -5.61
C ILE A 172 -2.87 20.70 -5.27
N HIS A 173 -1.65 20.22 -5.44
CA HIS A 173 -1.30 18.84 -5.22
C HIS A 173 -1.39 18.44 -3.74
N ASP A 174 -0.91 19.28 -2.81
CA ASP A 174 -1.03 19.06 -1.35
C ASP A 174 -2.50 18.95 -0.90
N ALA A 175 -3.36 19.81 -1.45
CA ALA A 175 -4.80 19.79 -1.15
C ALA A 175 -5.47 18.49 -1.63
N VAL A 176 -5.17 18.06 -2.86
CA VAL A 176 -5.67 16.78 -3.41
C VAL A 176 -5.09 15.59 -2.63
N LYS A 177 -3.80 15.65 -2.26
CA LYS A 177 -3.15 14.62 -1.45
C LYS A 177 -3.88 14.42 -0.13
N GLN A 178 -4.27 15.50 0.55
CA GLN A 178 -4.95 15.38 1.83
C GLN A 178 -6.32 14.69 1.70
N LEU A 179 -7.06 14.95 0.62
CA LEU A 179 -8.27 14.21 0.29
C LEU A 179 -7.97 12.73 -0.02
N ALA A 180 -6.90 12.46 -0.77
CA ALA A 180 -6.48 11.10 -1.10
C ALA A 180 -5.97 10.32 0.12
N ASP A 181 -5.29 10.97 1.06
CA ASP A 181 -4.80 10.39 2.32
C ASP A 181 -5.95 10.04 3.25
N SER A 182 -6.98 10.90 3.31
CA SER A 182 -8.26 10.55 3.94
C SER A 182 -8.87 9.32 3.29
N GLY A 183 -8.90 9.31 1.95
CA GLY A 183 -9.80 8.46 1.18
C GLY A 183 -11.26 8.84 1.42
N LEU A 184 -12.15 8.19 0.67
CA LEU A 184 -13.59 8.43 0.80
C LEU A 184 -14.11 7.64 2.01
N LYS A 185 -14.77 8.34 2.92
CA LYS A 185 -15.22 7.79 4.21
C LYS A 185 -16.71 7.97 4.38
N THR A 186 -17.33 7.08 5.14
CA THR A 186 -18.63 7.30 5.76
C THR A 186 -18.43 7.61 7.24
N VAL A 187 -19.25 8.50 7.79
CA VAL A 187 -19.22 8.87 9.21
C VAL A 187 -20.55 8.53 9.87
N ASP A 188 -20.45 7.91 11.04
CA ASP A 188 -21.56 7.88 11.98
C ASP A 188 -21.51 9.18 12.81
N PHE A 189 -22.50 10.05 12.58
CA PHE A 189 -22.56 11.35 13.25
C PHE A 189 -22.85 11.24 14.76
N GLN A 190 -23.40 10.13 15.25
CA GLN A 190 -23.66 9.93 16.67
C GLN A 190 -22.38 9.54 17.41
N SER A 191 -21.64 8.57 16.88
CA SER A 191 -20.40 8.09 17.51
C SER A 191 -19.14 8.87 17.09
N GLY A 192 -19.22 9.67 16.03
CA GLY A 192 -18.07 10.34 15.40
C GLY A 192 -17.11 9.37 14.69
N ARG A 193 -17.44 8.08 14.65
CA ARG A 193 -16.61 7.05 14.01
C ARG A 193 -16.70 7.19 12.50
N SER A 194 -15.55 7.17 11.84
CA SER A 194 -15.47 7.10 10.38
C SER A 194 -14.83 5.80 9.92
N ILE A 195 -15.33 5.23 8.82
CA ILE A 195 -14.74 4.07 8.15
C ILE A 195 -14.61 4.35 6.65
N GLU A 196 -13.73 3.66 5.93
CA GLU A 196 -13.67 3.79 4.48
C GLU A 196 -15.01 3.40 3.83
N LEU A 197 -15.40 4.08 2.76
CA LEU A 197 -16.63 3.79 2.02
C LEU A 197 -16.68 2.32 1.57
N GLU A 198 -15.55 1.81 1.08
CA GLU A 198 -15.39 0.41 0.69
C GLU A 198 -15.77 -0.55 1.82
N SER A 199 -15.22 -0.33 3.02
CA SER A 199 -15.47 -1.12 4.22
C SER A 199 -16.96 -1.08 4.62
N ALA A 200 -17.60 0.08 4.50
CA ALA A 200 -19.02 0.26 4.79
C ALA A 200 -19.92 -0.48 3.81
N VAL A 201 -19.65 -0.33 2.50
CA VAL A 201 -20.37 -1.01 1.43
C VAL A 201 -20.24 -2.53 1.59
N ARG A 202 -19.02 -3.02 1.83
CA ARG A 202 -18.76 -4.45 2.08
C ARG A 202 -19.58 -4.97 3.26
N THR A 203 -19.58 -4.25 4.38
CA THR A 203 -20.30 -4.64 5.60
C THR A 203 -21.81 -4.70 5.35
N ALA A 204 -22.37 -3.70 4.65
CA ALA A 204 -23.79 -3.66 4.30
C ALA A 204 -24.21 -4.84 3.40
N ILE A 205 -23.37 -5.19 2.42
CA ILE A 205 -23.61 -6.33 1.53
C ILE A 205 -23.58 -7.65 2.29
N VAL A 206 -22.53 -7.89 3.08
CA VAL A 206 -22.41 -9.11 3.90
C VAL A 206 -23.60 -9.25 4.85
N THR A 207 -24.05 -8.15 5.45
CA THR A 207 -25.25 -8.13 6.30
C THR A 207 -26.49 -8.58 5.52
N GLY A 208 -26.71 -8.08 4.30
CA GLY A 208 -27.81 -8.53 3.45
C GLY A 208 -27.69 -10.00 3.03
N MET A 209 -26.48 -10.47 2.72
CA MET A 209 -26.23 -11.89 2.42
C MET A 209 -26.60 -12.77 3.62
N HIS A 210 -26.21 -12.38 4.84
CA HIS A 210 -26.60 -13.08 6.07
C HIS A 210 -28.11 -13.08 6.31
N GLN A 211 -28.81 -11.98 5.99
CA GLN A 211 -30.27 -11.89 6.09
C GLN A 211 -30.97 -12.85 5.12
N ILE A 212 -30.44 -13.03 3.91
CA ILE A 212 -30.97 -13.98 2.92
C ILE A 212 -30.77 -15.41 3.41
N SER A 213 -29.52 -15.79 3.70
CA SER A 213 -29.25 -17.18 4.08
C SER A 213 -29.84 -17.56 5.43
N GLY A 214 -29.89 -16.64 6.39
CA GLY A 214 -30.56 -16.87 7.66
C GLY A 214 -32.06 -17.09 7.52
N GLN A 215 -32.72 -16.39 6.58
CA GLN A 215 -34.14 -16.59 6.30
C GLN A 215 -34.40 -17.92 5.60
N ILE A 216 -33.58 -18.27 4.61
CA ILE A 216 -33.69 -19.54 3.89
C ILE A 216 -33.44 -20.71 4.85
N CYS A 217 -32.35 -20.67 5.61
CA CYS A 217 -32.02 -21.73 6.56
C CYS A 217 -33.11 -21.90 7.63
N ALA A 218 -33.66 -20.81 8.19
CA ALA A 218 -34.74 -20.91 9.17
C ALA A 218 -35.98 -21.62 8.59
N GLN A 219 -36.37 -21.28 7.36
CA GLN A 219 -37.49 -21.90 6.68
C GLN A 219 -37.19 -23.36 6.29
N GLN A 220 -35.96 -23.68 5.87
CA GLN A 220 -35.55 -25.06 5.62
C GLN A 220 -35.57 -25.90 6.90
N CYS A 221 -35.20 -25.33 8.05
CA CYS A 221 -35.30 -26.02 9.34
C CYS A 221 -36.76 -26.35 9.69
N GLU A 222 -37.69 -25.44 9.39
CA GLU A 222 -39.13 -25.68 9.57
C GLU A 222 -39.67 -26.78 8.63
N GLU A 223 -39.28 -26.76 7.35
CA GLU A 223 -39.71 -27.75 6.35
C GLU A 223 -39.16 -29.15 6.58
N LEU A 224 -37.91 -29.22 7.02
CA LEU A 224 -37.20 -30.47 7.28
C LEU A 224 -37.41 -30.96 8.73
N ASP A 225 -38.25 -30.27 9.50
CA ASP A 225 -38.55 -30.54 10.92
C ASP A 225 -37.29 -30.80 11.76
N THR A 226 -36.30 -29.90 11.63
CA THR A 226 -35.05 -29.98 12.41
C THR A 226 -34.84 -28.76 13.29
N ASP A 227 -34.41 -29.02 14.53
CA ASP A 227 -33.95 -28.00 15.48
C ASP A 227 -32.44 -27.77 15.41
N LEU A 228 -31.72 -28.47 14.53
CA LEU A 228 -30.25 -28.45 14.52
C LEU A 228 -29.71 -27.72 13.29
N VAL A 229 -28.61 -27.01 13.50
CA VAL A 229 -27.83 -26.38 12.43
C VAL A 229 -26.34 -26.67 12.61
N GLU A 230 -25.63 -26.84 11.51
CA GLU A 230 -24.16 -26.90 11.50
C GLU A 230 -23.61 -25.54 11.08
N VAL A 231 -22.71 -24.98 11.89
CA VAL A 231 -22.01 -23.72 11.57
C VAL A 231 -20.84 -24.00 10.65
N SER A 232 -20.68 -23.20 9.60
CA SER A 232 -19.58 -23.34 8.66
C SER A 232 -18.22 -23.05 9.30
N ALA A 233 -17.14 -23.41 8.63
CA ALA A 233 -15.78 -23.11 9.06
C ALA A 233 -14.97 -22.50 7.92
N HIS A 234 -14.03 -21.61 8.24
CA HIS A 234 -13.06 -21.08 7.30
C HIS A 234 -11.72 -20.76 7.98
N SER A 235 -10.65 -20.73 7.19
CA SER A 235 -9.35 -20.33 7.72
C SER A 235 -9.30 -18.85 8.15
N GLY A 236 -8.58 -18.58 9.24
CA GLY A 236 -8.40 -17.27 9.84
C GLY A 236 -9.70 -16.69 10.41
N ALA A 237 -10.56 -17.55 10.96
CA ALA A 237 -11.61 -17.10 11.87
C ALA A 237 -10.99 -16.40 13.07
N ARG A 238 -11.66 -15.35 13.57
CA ARG A 238 -11.16 -14.58 14.70
C ARG A 238 -10.97 -15.51 15.90
N ASP A 239 -9.75 -15.54 16.41
CA ASP A 239 -9.29 -16.41 17.49
C ASP A 239 -8.94 -15.60 18.77
N LYS A 240 -9.54 -14.41 18.89
CA LYS A 240 -9.28 -13.45 19.97
C LYS A 240 -10.57 -13.17 20.75
N GLY A 241 -10.40 -12.86 22.04
CA GLY A 241 -11.51 -12.64 22.96
C GLY A 241 -12.10 -13.97 23.43
N ASP A 242 -13.17 -13.88 24.20
CA ASP A 242 -13.87 -15.05 24.77
C ASP A 242 -15.35 -15.06 24.31
N GLY A 243 -15.95 -16.25 24.29
CA GLY A 243 -17.35 -16.44 23.91
C GLY A 243 -17.64 -15.90 22.51
N LEU A 244 -18.59 -14.95 22.40
CA LEU A 244 -19.08 -14.42 21.11
C LEU A 244 -17.98 -13.80 20.24
N GLU A 245 -16.88 -13.32 20.84
CA GLU A 245 -15.80 -12.69 20.10
C GLU A 245 -14.86 -13.70 19.44
N ASN A 246 -14.73 -14.90 20.01
CA ASN A 246 -13.92 -15.97 19.45
C ASN A 246 -14.73 -16.78 18.44
N HIS A 247 -14.57 -16.42 17.17
CA HIS A 247 -15.27 -17.07 16.06
C HIS A 247 -14.69 -18.44 15.72
N ARG A 248 -13.46 -18.72 16.15
CA ARG A 248 -12.81 -20.02 15.94
C ARG A 248 -13.48 -21.12 16.77
N ASP A 249 -13.90 -20.80 17.99
CA ASP A 249 -14.38 -21.79 18.97
C ASP A 249 -15.66 -22.50 18.54
N TRP A 250 -16.54 -21.82 17.80
CA TRP A 250 -17.82 -22.38 17.40
C TRP A 250 -17.86 -22.91 15.96
N GLN A 251 -16.75 -22.85 15.20
CA GLN A 251 -16.68 -23.36 13.82
C GLN A 251 -16.96 -24.86 13.75
N GLY A 252 -17.76 -25.29 12.75
CA GLY A 252 -18.07 -26.70 12.53
C GLY A 252 -18.97 -27.33 13.59
N GLY A 253 -19.40 -26.56 14.60
CA GLY A 253 -20.27 -27.06 15.65
C GLY A 253 -21.69 -27.27 15.14
N ILE A 254 -22.34 -28.30 15.70
CA ILE A 254 -23.77 -28.56 15.52
C ILE A 254 -24.49 -28.02 16.75
N TYR A 255 -25.47 -27.14 16.53
CA TYR A 255 -26.16 -26.41 17.58
C TYR A 255 -27.67 -26.56 17.48
N SER A 256 -28.34 -26.53 18.63
CA SER A 256 -29.79 -26.46 18.76
C SER A 256 -30.27 -25.01 18.64
N ILE A 257 -31.20 -24.76 17.72
CA ILE A 257 -31.85 -23.46 17.53
C ILE A 257 -32.69 -23.10 18.76
N SER A 258 -33.49 -24.04 19.26
CA SER A 258 -34.32 -23.86 20.45
C SER A 258 -33.53 -23.75 21.74
N GLY A 259 -32.32 -24.33 21.77
CA GLY A 259 -31.52 -24.50 22.97
C GLY A 259 -32.04 -25.57 23.94
N THR A 260 -33.04 -26.37 23.56
CA THR A 260 -33.62 -27.40 24.42
C THR A 260 -33.00 -28.79 24.23
N SER A 261 -32.09 -28.94 23.26
CA SER A 261 -31.39 -30.22 23.05
C SER A 261 -30.53 -30.59 24.25
N THR A 262 -30.59 -31.86 24.67
CA THR A 262 -29.67 -32.42 25.68
C THR A 262 -28.36 -32.93 25.08
N LYS A 263 -28.27 -32.99 23.74
CA LYS A 263 -27.10 -33.50 23.00
C LYS A 263 -26.25 -32.38 22.39
N TYR A 264 -26.88 -31.29 21.95
CA TYR A 264 -26.21 -30.19 21.25
C TYR A 264 -26.40 -28.86 22.01
N ALA A 265 -25.35 -28.03 22.04
CA ALA A 265 -25.39 -26.73 22.70
C ALA A 265 -26.34 -25.75 21.99
N SER A 266 -26.75 -24.69 22.70
CA SER A 266 -27.65 -23.67 22.15
C SER A 266 -26.91 -22.75 21.17
N LEU A 267 -27.45 -22.59 19.95
CA LEU A 267 -26.90 -21.68 18.95
C LEU A 267 -26.81 -20.24 19.49
N LEU A 268 -27.87 -19.78 20.16
CA LEU A 268 -27.95 -18.43 20.71
C LEU A 268 -26.90 -18.21 21.82
N THR A 269 -26.72 -19.18 22.71
CA THR A 269 -25.80 -19.03 23.84
C THR A 269 -24.35 -19.01 23.37
N GLU A 270 -23.98 -19.93 22.46
CA GLU A 270 -22.60 -20.07 22.00
C GLU A 270 -22.19 -19.00 21.00
N THR A 271 -23.12 -18.61 20.11
CA THR A 271 -22.78 -17.76 18.95
C THR A 271 -23.43 -16.39 18.99
N GLY A 272 -24.38 -16.15 19.91
CA GLY A 272 -25.09 -14.88 20.04
C GLY A 272 -26.12 -14.63 18.95
N TYR A 273 -26.42 -15.64 18.12
CA TYR A 273 -27.38 -15.54 17.03
C TYR A 273 -28.68 -16.29 17.34
N ASP A 274 -29.80 -15.58 17.28
CA ASP A 274 -31.15 -16.14 17.40
C ASP A 274 -31.70 -16.39 15.99
N ALA A 275 -31.78 -17.66 15.60
CA ALA A 275 -32.30 -18.05 14.29
C ALA A 275 -33.81 -17.80 14.13
N LYS A 276 -34.59 -17.85 15.22
CA LYS A 276 -36.03 -17.56 15.18
C LYS A 276 -36.28 -16.07 15.03
N ALA A 277 -35.56 -15.24 15.80
CA ALA A 277 -35.65 -13.79 15.70
C ALA A 277 -34.89 -13.20 14.49
N LYS A 278 -34.06 -14.00 13.82
CA LYS A 278 -33.25 -13.63 12.65
C LYS A 278 -32.33 -12.44 12.95
N LYS A 279 -31.75 -12.44 14.17
CA LYS A 279 -30.94 -11.35 14.74
C LYS A 279 -29.84 -11.93 15.62
N GLY A 280 -28.75 -11.20 15.79
CA GLY A 280 -27.69 -11.58 16.70
C GLY A 280 -26.89 -10.39 17.24
N ASP A 281 -26.02 -10.66 18.21
CA ASP A 281 -25.05 -9.69 18.71
C ASP A 281 -24.08 -9.30 17.59
N VAL A 282 -23.72 -8.02 17.49
CA VAL A 282 -22.79 -7.50 16.48
C VAL A 282 -21.42 -8.19 16.53
N ARG A 283 -21.05 -8.76 17.68
CA ARG A 283 -19.78 -9.49 17.87
C ARG A 283 -19.88 -10.95 17.46
N GLY A 284 -21.07 -11.55 17.46
CA GLY A 284 -21.30 -12.98 17.28
C GLY A 284 -21.45 -13.45 15.83
N LEU A 285 -22.02 -14.63 15.66
CA LEU A 285 -22.31 -15.24 14.36
C LEU A 285 -23.24 -14.35 13.54
N LYS A 286 -22.92 -14.22 12.24
CA LYS A 286 -23.56 -13.26 11.32
C LYS A 286 -23.47 -11.78 11.78
N GLY A 287 -22.58 -11.49 12.72
CA GLY A 287 -22.26 -10.14 13.18
C GLY A 287 -21.34 -9.38 12.23
N ALA A 288 -20.77 -8.27 12.70
CA ALA A 288 -19.98 -7.35 11.88
C ALA A 288 -18.76 -8.05 11.24
N ASN A 289 -18.76 -8.13 9.90
CA ASN A 289 -17.72 -8.76 9.09
C ASN A 289 -17.47 -10.26 9.38
N CYS A 290 -18.40 -10.94 10.06
CA CYS A 290 -18.40 -12.39 10.15
C CYS A 290 -18.53 -12.99 8.74
N ARG A 291 -17.81 -14.08 8.45
CA ARG A 291 -17.93 -14.81 7.17
C ARG A 291 -18.62 -16.16 7.35
N HIS A 292 -18.94 -16.50 8.58
CA HIS A 292 -19.63 -17.74 8.90
C HIS A 292 -21.09 -17.67 8.52
N ASP A 293 -21.61 -18.86 8.28
CA ASP A 293 -23.01 -19.12 8.04
C ASP A 293 -23.37 -20.41 8.77
N PHE A 294 -24.64 -20.79 8.73
CA PHE A 294 -25.07 -22.08 9.21
C PHE A 294 -26.11 -22.66 8.27
N SER A 295 -26.20 -23.99 8.24
CA SER A 295 -27.15 -24.74 7.41
C SER A 295 -27.90 -25.75 8.28
N PRO A 296 -29.13 -26.15 7.91
CA PRO A 296 -29.87 -27.17 8.64
C PRO A 296 -29.07 -28.48 8.74
N PHE A 297 -29.19 -29.15 9.88
CA PHE A 297 -28.55 -30.43 10.14
C PHE A 297 -29.61 -31.44 10.59
N LEU A 298 -29.69 -32.60 9.94
CA LEU A 298 -30.66 -33.64 10.27
C LEU A 298 -29.93 -34.81 10.92
N ASP A 299 -30.20 -35.08 12.20
CA ASP A 299 -29.54 -36.19 12.92
C ASP A 299 -29.89 -37.53 12.26
N GLY A 300 -28.87 -38.28 11.85
CA GLY A 300 -29.02 -39.54 11.12
C GLY A 300 -29.14 -39.45 9.59
N ILE A 301 -29.29 -38.24 9.02
CA ILE A 301 -29.32 -38.02 7.56
C ILE A 301 -28.13 -37.18 7.11
N SER A 302 -27.90 -36.05 7.77
CA SER A 302 -26.80 -35.14 7.46
C SER A 302 -25.46 -35.73 7.91
N ILE A 303 -24.44 -35.59 7.06
CA ILE A 303 -23.06 -35.89 7.40
C ILE A 303 -22.39 -34.58 7.81
N PRO A 304 -21.77 -34.49 9.00
CA PRO A 304 -21.04 -33.29 9.43
C PRO A 304 -20.00 -32.88 8.37
N GLN A 305 -20.08 -31.64 7.92
CA GLN A 305 -19.17 -31.10 6.92
C GLN A 305 -17.76 -30.92 7.51
N TRP A 306 -17.69 -30.55 8.79
CA TRP A 306 -16.45 -30.18 9.48
C TRP A 306 -16.11 -31.17 10.59
N THR A 307 -15.28 -32.17 10.27
CA THR A 307 -14.72 -33.06 11.29
C THR A 307 -13.63 -32.36 12.10
N ALA A 308 -13.31 -32.89 13.28
CA ALA A 308 -12.23 -32.36 14.11
C ALA A 308 -10.88 -32.33 13.36
N GLU A 309 -10.61 -33.32 12.51
CA GLU A 309 -9.41 -33.37 11.67
C GLU A 309 -9.42 -32.22 10.64
N LYS A 310 -10.53 -32.00 9.93
CA LYS A 310 -10.65 -30.90 8.95
C LYS A 310 -10.48 -29.54 9.61
N LEU A 311 -11.05 -29.34 10.80
CA LEU A 311 -10.92 -28.10 11.56
C LEU A 311 -9.47 -27.88 12.05
N ALA A 312 -8.78 -28.94 12.45
CA ALA A 312 -7.38 -28.88 12.86
C ALA A 312 -6.45 -28.57 11.66
N GLU A 313 -6.80 -29.04 10.45
CA GLU A 313 -6.05 -28.75 9.23
C GLU A 313 -6.34 -27.37 8.62
N LEU A 314 -7.47 -26.76 8.98
CA LEU A 314 -7.98 -25.51 8.42
C LEU A 314 -7.07 -24.31 8.70
N ASP A 315 -6.52 -24.26 9.92
CA ASP A 315 -5.62 -23.20 10.35
C ASP A 315 -4.25 -23.80 10.69
N LYS A 316 -3.23 -23.31 9.99
CA LYS A 316 -1.84 -23.58 10.29
C LYS A 316 -1.16 -22.29 10.70
N ASP A 317 -0.35 -22.38 11.74
CA ASP A 317 0.47 -21.26 12.17
C ASP A 317 1.48 -20.89 11.08
N VAL A 318 1.61 -19.59 10.83
CA VAL A 318 2.53 -19.01 9.86
C VAL A 318 3.80 -18.60 10.59
N ILE A 319 4.92 -19.23 10.25
CA ILE A 319 6.23 -18.85 10.78
C ILE A 319 6.91 -17.93 9.77
N TRP A 320 7.21 -16.70 10.18
CA TRP A 320 7.89 -15.73 9.33
C TRP A 320 8.84 -14.87 10.14
N GLN A 321 10.12 -14.84 9.73
CA GLN A 321 11.19 -14.10 10.41
C GLN A 321 11.33 -14.43 11.91
N GLY A 322 11.14 -15.70 12.28
CA GLY A 322 11.23 -16.17 13.67
C GLY A 322 10.03 -15.81 14.55
N MET A 323 9.00 -15.16 13.99
CA MET A 323 7.72 -14.92 14.65
C MET A 323 6.69 -15.94 14.16
N THR A 324 5.85 -16.40 15.07
CA THR A 324 4.68 -17.25 14.76
C THR A 324 3.44 -16.38 14.75
N PHE A 325 2.61 -16.55 13.73
CA PHE A 325 1.32 -15.89 13.59
C PHE A 325 0.24 -16.95 13.45
N THR A 326 -0.89 -16.79 14.13
CA THR A 326 -2.07 -17.60 13.81
C THR A 326 -2.60 -17.23 12.41
N ALA A 327 -3.43 -18.08 11.80
CA ALA A 327 -4.02 -17.78 10.50
C ALA A 327 -4.81 -16.45 10.49
N TYR A 328 -5.48 -16.12 11.62
CA TYR A 328 -6.17 -14.84 11.78
C TYR A 328 -5.18 -13.66 11.81
N GLU A 329 -4.12 -13.76 12.61
CA GLU A 329 -3.08 -12.73 12.70
C GLU A 329 -2.36 -12.51 11.37
N ALA A 330 -2.11 -13.59 10.63
CA ALA A 330 -1.53 -13.52 9.29
C ALA A 330 -2.44 -12.74 8.32
N GLN A 331 -3.75 -13.01 8.32
CA GLN A 331 -4.70 -12.24 7.51
C GLN A 331 -4.74 -10.76 7.92
N GLN A 332 -4.73 -10.45 9.23
CA GLN A 332 -4.67 -9.06 9.70
C GLN A 332 -3.39 -8.36 9.26
N LYS A 333 -2.25 -9.05 9.34
CA LYS A 333 -0.94 -8.54 8.93
C LYS A 333 -0.85 -8.28 7.42
N MET A 334 -1.40 -9.17 6.58
CA MET A 334 -1.52 -8.93 5.14
C MET A 334 -2.33 -7.66 4.85
N ARG A 335 -3.53 -7.53 5.45
CA ARG A 335 -4.37 -6.33 5.28
C ARG A 335 -3.68 -5.05 5.73
N ASP A 336 -2.84 -5.14 6.77
CA ASP A 336 -2.04 -4.01 7.22
C ASP A 336 -0.94 -3.63 6.23
N MET A 337 -0.16 -4.60 5.75
CA MET A 337 0.85 -4.38 4.71
C MET A 337 0.24 -3.77 3.45
N GLU A 338 -0.91 -4.28 2.99
CA GLU A 338 -1.66 -3.72 1.86
C GLU A 338 -1.99 -2.23 2.08
N ARG A 339 -2.51 -1.85 3.26
CA ARG A 339 -2.81 -0.45 3.61
C ARG A 339 -1.55 0.42 3.60
N GLN A 340 -0.45 -0.08 4.16
CA GLN A 340 0.81 0.66 4.19
C GLN A 340 1.38 0.87 2.78
N ILE A 341 1.30 -0.14 1.90
CA ILE A 341 1.72 -0.02 0.49
C ILE A 341 0.88 1.04 -0.22
N ARG A 342 -0.45 1.04 -0.05
CA ARG A 342 -1.33 2.09 -0.62
C ARG A 342 -0.91 3.49 -0.16
N LYS A 343 -0.59 3.66 1.13
CA LYS A 343 -0.10 4.94 1.66
C LYS A 343 1.19 5.39 0.99
N VAL A 344 2.17 4.50 0.87
CA VAL A 344 3.46 4.82 0.23
C VAL A 344 3.29 5.15 -1.25
N GLN A 345 2.41 4.46 -1.97
CA GLN A 345 2.08 4.78 -3.36
C GLN A 345 1.52 6.20 -3.49
N ARG A 346 0.60 6.60 -2.59
CA ARG A 346 0.09 7.99 -2.54
C ARG A 346 1.23 8.99 -2.30
N ASP A 347 2.10 8.72 -1.34
CA ASP A 347 3.26 9.58 -1.02
C ASP A 347 4.28 9.66 -2.18
N LEU A 348 4.46 8.59 -2.96
CA LEU A 348 5.30 8.60 -4.16
C LEU A 348 4.72 9.45 -5.27
N MET A 349 3.41 9.33 -5.52
CA MET A 349 2.71 10.23 -6.46
C MET A 349 2.86 11.69 -6.02
N VAL A 350 3.02 11.91 -4.71
CA VAL A 350 3.20 13.24 -4.14
C VAL A 350 4.56 13.81 -4.45
N PHE A 351 5.62 13.13 -4.06
CA PHE A 351 6.96 13.61 -4.37
C PHE A 351 7.22 13.72 -5.88
N ALA A 352 6.61 12.84 -6.69
CA ALA A 352 6.70 12.94 -8.15
C ALA A 352 6.10 14.24 -8.71
N ALA A 353 5.06 14.79 -8.08
CA ALA A 353 4.42 16.03 -8.51
C ALA A 353 5.19 17.28 -8.06
N LEU A 354 5.88 17.19 -6.93
CA LEU A 354 6.70 18.28 -6.37
C LEU A 354 8.03 18.50 -7.12
N GLY A 355 8.38 17.59 -8.03
CA GLY A 355 9.52 17.76 -8.93
C GLY A 355 10.88 17.62 -8.25
N GLU A 356 11.89 18.31 -8.79
CA GLU A 356 13.30 18.16 -8.40
C GLU A 356 13.57 18.47 -6.92
N GLU A 357 12.83 19.40 -6.30
CA GLU A 357 12.95 19.72 -4.87
C GLU A 357 12.77 18.49 -3.95
N LYS A 358 12.05 17.48 -4.44
CA LYS A 358 11.71 16.27 -3.70
C LYS A 358 12.25 15.00 -4.34
N LYS A 359 13.25 15.12 -5.21
CA LYS A 359 13.87 13.97 -5.87
C LYS A 359 14.47 12.97 -4.90
N LEU A 360 15.26 13.43 -3.92
CA LEU A 360 15.86 12.53 -2.92
C LEU A 360 14.80 11.85 -2.05
N ASP A 361 13.76 12.59 -1.64
CA ASP A 361 12.62 12.04 -0.90
C ASP A 361 11.89 10.97 -1.73
N TYR A 362 11.68 11.22 -3.04
CA TYR A 362 11.09 10.26 -3.96
C TYR A 362 11.95 9.00 -4.14
N GLU A 363 13.27 9.14 -4.30
CA GLU A 363 14.22 8.03 -4.40
C GLU A 363 14.19 7.16 -3.14
N ASN A 364 14.34 7.77 -1.96
CA ASN A 364 14.32 7.07 -0.68
C ASN A 364 12.99 6.34 -0.44
N LEU A 365 11.87 7.00 -0.73
CA LEU A 365 10.56 6.39 -0.61
C LEU A 365 10.34 5.27 -1.65
N SER A 366 10.94 5.37 -2.84
CA SER A 366 10.89 4.34 -3.88
C SER A 366 11.62 3.07 -3.43
N ILE A 367 12.75 3.20 -2.75
CA ILE A 367 13.47 2.08 -2.13
C ILE A 367 12.59 1.42 -1.07
N LYS A 368 11.98 2.22 -0.18
CA LYS A 368 11.06 1.71 0.84
C LYS A 368 9.87 0.97 0.23
N TYR A 369 9.26 1.54 -0.81
CA TYR A 369 8.17 0.93 -1.56
C TYR A 369 8.55 -0.45 -2.11
N MET A 370 9.71 -0.58 -2.72
CA MET A 370 10.20 -1.86 -3.24
C MET A 370 10.37 -2.89 -2.13
N ARG A 371 11.04 -2.50 -1.05
CA ARG A 371 11.20 -3.38 0.12
C ARG A 371 9.88 -3.83 0.71
N MET A 372 8.89 -2.93 0.81
CA MET A 372 7.56 -3.28 1.32
C MET A 372 6.82 -4.26 0.42
N ARG A 373 6.99 -4.16 -0.89
CA ARG A 373 6.43 -5.14 -1.84
C ARG A 373 7.07 -6.51 -1.67
N ASP A 374 8.39 -6.57 -1.57
CA ASP A 374 9.11 -7.83 -1.39
C ASP A 374 8.78 -8.47 -0.04
N VAL A 375 8.67 -7.66 1.01
CA VAL A 375 8.22 -8.10 2.34
C VAL A 375 6.80 -8.67 2.28
N TYR A 376 5.86 -7.95 1.66
CA TYR A 376 4.48 -8.41 1.51
C TYR A 376 4.39 -9.73 0.73
N ASP A 377 5.06 -9.81 -0.41
CA ASP A 377 5.10 -11.04 -1.22
C ASP A 377 5.73 -12.21 -0.46
N SER A 378 6.83 -11.96 0.29
CA SER A 378 7.45 -12.99 1.13
C SER A 378 6.54 -13.46 2.26
N PHE A 379 5.75 -12.55 2.84
CA PHE A 379 4.82 -12.88 3.91
C PHE A 379 3.63 -13.68 3.38
N CYS A 380 3.05 -13.28 2.24
CA CYS A 380 2.01 -14.04 1.55
C CYS A 380 2.47 -15.47 1.23
N LYS A 381 3.69 -15.63 0.69
CA LYS A 381 4.28 -16.95 0.44
C LYS A 381 4.45 -17.79 1.71
N ALA A 382 4.93 -17.20 2.80
CA ALA A 382 5.05 -17.90 4.08
C ALA A 382 3.68 -18.31 4.65
N ALA A 383 2.64 -17.52 4.37
CA ALA A 383 1.26 -17.79 4.76
C ALA A 383 0.51 -18.71 3.77
N ASP A 384 1.18 -19.28 2.76
CA ASP A 384 0.58 -20.06 1.68
C ASP A 384 -0.63 -19.37 1.02
N SER A 385 -0.52 -18.05 0.86
CA SER A 385 -1.59 -17.20 0.35
C SER A 385 -1.12 -16.47 -0.92
N PRO A 386 -1.98 -16.31 -1.95
CA PRO A 386 -1.63 -15.54 -3.12
C PRO A 386 -1.45 -14.07 -2.77
N THR A 387 -0.43 -13.44 -3.35
CA THR A 387 -0.22 -11.99 -3.22
C THR A 387 -1.30 -11.23 -4.03
N ILE A 388 -2.22 -10.54 -3.34
CA ILE A 388 -3.30 -9.79 -4.00
C ILE A 388 -2.87 -8.33 -4.19
N TRP A 389 -2.33 -7.99 -5.36
CA TRP A 389 -1.82 -6.65 -5.66
C TRP A 389 -2.92 -5.61 -5.89
N GLU A 390 -4.11 -6.04 -6.29
CA GLU A 390 -5.28 -5.20 -6.48
C GLU A 390 -5.70 -4.53 -5.17
N ARG A 391 -5.63 -5.28 -4.05
CA ARG A 391 -5.87 -4.74 -2.71
C ARG A 391 -4.78 -3.76 -2.34
N ALA A 392 -3.51 -4.08 -2.55
CA ALA A 392 -2.39 -3.19 -2.20
C ALA A 392 -2.26 -1.94 -3.10
N ARG A 393 -3.07 -1.78 -4.15
CA ARG A 393 -2.97 -0.66 -5.10
C ARG A 393 -3.76 0.55 -4.64
N ALA A 394 -3.09 1.69 -4.56
CA ALA A 394 -3.71 2.99 -4.34
C ALA A 394 -4.46 3.43 -5.60
N VAL A 395 -5.54 4.17 -5.36
CA VAL A 395 -6.28 4.91 -6.38
C VAL A 395 -5.33 5.76 -7.24
N ASN A 396 -5.54 5.78 -8.57
CA ASN A 396 -4.68 6.46 -9.56
C ASN A 396 -3.21 5.97 -9.65
N TRP A 397 -2.83 4.89 -8.97
CA TRP A 397 -1.50 4.28 -9.11
C TRP A 397 -1.40 3.51 -10.43
N SER A 398 -0.90 4.18 -11.46
CA SER A 398 -0.75 3.62 -12.80
C SER A 398 0.45 2.66 -12.94
N ALA A 399 0.43 1.81 -13.97
CA ALA A 399 1.58 0.97 -14.34
C ALA A 399 2.84 1.80 -14.64
N SER A 400 2.66 3.01 -15.20
CA SER A 400 3.75 3.96 -15.45
C SER A 400 4.34 4.49 -14.13
N ALA A 401 3.50 4.91 -13.18
CA ALA A 401 3.94 5.33 -11.85
C ALA A 401 4.71 4.21 -11.12
N ALA A 402 4.19 2.98 -11.18
CA ALA A 402 4.85 1.80 -10.63
C ALA A 402 6.23 1.54 -11.24
N THR A 403 6.37 1.76 -12.55
CA THR A 403 7.62 1.55 -13.27
C THR A 403 8.63 2.65 -12.98
N LYS A 404 8.18 3.91 -12.93
CA LYS A 404 9.02 5.05 -12.53
C LYS A 404 9.59 4.86 -11.12
N ALA A 405 8.76 4.47 -10.15
CA ALA A 405 9.22 4.20 -8.78
C ALA A 405 10.23 3.03 -8.73
N ARG A 406 9.97 1.95 -9.46
CA ARG A 406 10.92 0.82 -9.57
C ARG A 406 12.28 1.25 -10.11
N ASN A 407 12.29 2.04 -11.18
CA ASN A 407 13.53 2.49 -11.80
C ASN A 407 14.29 3.46 -10.90
N ALA A 408 13.59 4.41 -10.25
CA ALA A 408 14.20 5.32 -9.29
C ALA A 408 14.83 4.57 -8.11
N ALA A 409 14.15 3.56 -7.57
CA ALA A 409 14.71 2.71 -6.52
C ALA A 409 15.99 1.99 -6.98
N LYS A 410 15.97 1.38 -8.17
CA LYS A 410 17.13 0.67 -8.74
C LYS A 410 18.33 1.61 -8.94
N SER A 411 18.11 2.77 -9.55
CA SER A 411 19.15 3.76 -9.77
C SER A 411 19.73 4.30 -8.46
N ALA A 412 18.87 4.60 -7.48
CA ALA A 412 19.30 5.09 -6.17
C ALA A 412 20.11 4.02 -5.41
N VAL A 413 19.67 2.76 -5.41
CA VAL A 413 20.42 1.65 -4.80
C VAL A 413 21.77 1.43 -5.48
N ALA A 414 21.83 1.46 -6.82
CA ALA A 414 23.09 1.31 -7.55
C ALA A 414 24.08 2.44 -7.23
N ARG A 415 23.59 3.68 -7.11
CA ARG A 415 24.38 4.83 -6.70
C ARG A 415 24.93 4.67 -5.28
N LEU A 416 24.09 4.30 -4.31
CA LEU A 416 24.49 4.08 -2.93
C LEU A 416 25.51 2.94 -2.79
N GLU A 417 25.35 1.86 -3.56
CA GLU A 417 26.32 0.76 -3.55
C GLU A 417 27.66 1.20 -4.15
N LYS A 418 27.65 1.97 -5.25
CA LYS A 418 28.88 2.56 -5.81
C LYS A 418 29.56 3.46 -4.79
N GLU A 419 28.82 4.40 -4.18
CA GLU A 419 29.34 5.29 -3.13
C GLU A 419 29.98 4.50 -1.97
N ARG A 420 29.33 3.40 -1.53
CA ARG A 420 29.87 2.51 -0.51
C ARG A 420 31.17 1.82 -0.95
N GLN A 421 31.25 1.34 -2.19
CA GLN A 421 32.48 0.72 -2.72
C GLN A 421 33.60 1.74 -2.84
N ASP A 422 33.30 2.94 -3.34
CA ASP A 422 34.24 4.04 -3.45
C ASP A 422 34.81 4.41 -2.07
N ASP A 423 33.98 4.48 -1.03
CA ASP A 423 34.44 4.75 0.34
C ASP A 423 35.34 3.64 0.89
N ILE A 424 35.04 2.37 0.61
CA ILE A 424 35.92 1.24 0.96
C ILE A 424 37.27 1.38 0.26
N ILE A 425 37.28 1.74 -1.03
CA ILE A 425 38.51 1.94 -1.81
C ILE A 425 39.31 3.11 -1.23
N ARG A 426 38.67 4.24 -0.92
CA ARG A 426 39.33 5.41 -0.30
C ARG A 426 39.98 5.04 1.03
N GLU A 427 39.32 4.26 1.89
CA GLU A 427 39.89 3.81 3.17
C GLU A 427 41.07 2.84 2.99
N LYS A 428 41.00 1.94 2.00
CA LYS A 428 42.14 1.07 1.64
C LYS A 428 43.33 1.88 1.11
N ILE A 429 43.10 2.86 0.23
CA ILE A 429 44.15 3.76 -0.29
C ILE A 429 44.76 4.57 0.84
N ARG A 430 43.93 5.13 1.73
CA ARG A 430 44.38 5.90 2.89
C ARG A 430 45.32 5.08 3.77
N SER A 431 44.95 3.84 4.05
CA SER A 431 45.75 2.91 4.85
C SER A 431 47.04 2.50 4.14
N ALA A 432 46.97 2.16 2.85
CA ALA A 432 48.11 1.76 2.03
C ALA A 432 49.13 2.90 1.82
N GLY A 433 48.64 4.13 1.68
CA GLY A 433 49.44 5.32 1.42
C GLY A 433 49.94 6.05 2.66
N GLU A 434 49.64 5.54 3.85
CA GLU A 434 49.87 6.22 5.14
C GLU A 434 49.39 7.69 5.12
N LEU A 435 48.25 7.93 4.47
CA LEU A 435 47.75 9.28 4.23
C LEU A 435 47.10 9.86 5.50
N ASP A 436 47.32 11.15 5.73
CA ASP A 436 46.68 11.89 6.81
C ASP A 436 45.14 11.82 6.69
N LYS A 437 44.43 11.82 7.81
CA LYS A 437 42.96 11.84 7.82
C LYS A 437 42.36 13.06 7.09
N ALA A 438 43.10 14.16 7.06
CA ALA A 438 42.72 15.38 6.35
C ALA A 438 42.96 15.31 4.83
N ALA A 439 43.66 14.27 4.32
CA ALA A 439 43.83 14.08 2.89
C ALA A 439 42.49 13.72 2.23
N VAL A 440 42.21 14.31 1.06
CA VAL A 440 41.01 14.00 0.27
C VAL A 440 41.45 13.16 -0.93
N ILE A 441 40.88 11.96 -1.05
CA ILE A 441 41.22 11.00 -2.10
C ILE A 441 40.14 11.05 -3.18
N HIS A 442 40.55 11.42 -4.39
CA HIS A 442 39.69 11.48 -5.57
C HIS A 442 39.94 10.25 -6.44
N LEU A 443 38.94 9.37 -6.52
CA LEU A 443 38.99 8.17 -7.36
C LEU A 443 38.88 8.50 -8.85
N ASP A 444 38.22 9.61 -9.16
CA ASP A 444 38.33 10.30 -10.45
C ASP A 444 39.29 11.49 -10.23
N PRO A 445 40.49 11.50 -10.85
CA PRO A 445 41.49 12.55 -10.61
C PRO A 445 40.94 13.97 -10.82
N THR A 446 41.37 14.90 -9.97
CA THR A 446 40.95 16.31 -10.06
C THR A 446 41.46 16.95 -11.36
N GLU A 447 40.57 17.58 -12.13
CA GLU A 447 40.94 18.31 -13.35
C GLU A 447 41.77 19.56 -13.02
N ILE A 448 42.86 19.77 -13.78
CA ILE A 448 43.73 20.95 -13.66
C ILE A 448 44.15 21.45 -15.03
N ASP A 449 44.26 22.77 -15.20
CA ASP A 449 44.78 23.37 -16.43
C ASP A 449 46.29 23.17 -16.56
N MET A 450 46.69 22.16 -17.32
CA MET A 450 48.10 21.81 -17.55
C MET A 450 48.82 22.77 -18.51
N SER A 451 48.11 23.63 -19.22
CA SER A 451 48.72 24.57 -20.17
C SER A 451 49.52 25.65 -19.45
N THR A 452 49.07 26.05 -18.26
CA THR A 452 49.67 27.12 -17.45
C THR A 452 50.59 26.62 -16.35
N LEU A 453 50.63 25.30 -16.09
CA LEU A 453 51.48 24.72 -15.05
C LEU A 453 52.98 24.87 -15.36
N GLY A 454 53.70 25.52 -14.45
CA GLY A 454 55.17 25.54 -14.44
C GLY A 454 55.75 24.14 -14.18
N PHE A 455 57.02 23.93 -14.54
CA PHE A 455 57.75 22.68 -14.31
C PHE A 455 59.04 22.97 -13.54
N ASP A 456 59.15 22.46 -12.31
CA ASP A 456 60.31 22.71 -11.45
C ASP A 456 61.48 21.76 -11.82
N THR A 457 62.12 22.04 -12.95
CA THR A 457 63.25 21.24 -13.46
C THR A 457 64.37 21.11 -12.44
N LYS A 458 64.59 22.14 -11.60
CA LYS A 458 65.63 22.13 -10.58
C LYS A 458 65.30 21.10 -9.50
N HIS A 459 64.08 21.06 -8.99
CA HIS A 459 63.68 20.08 -7.99
C HIS A 459 63.56 18.66 -8.59
N ILE A 460 62.99 18.53 -9.79
CA ILE A 460 62.69 17.23 -10.41
C ILE A 460 63.95 16.55 -10.97
N ASN A 461 64.77 17.28 -11.71
CA ASN A 461 65.93 16.72 -12.41
C ASN A 461 67.26 17.08 -11.73
N GLY A 462 67.40 18.31 -11.24
CA GLY A 462 68.63 18.77 -10.60
C GLY A 462 68.88 18.15 -9.22
N GLU A 463 67.88 18.15 -8.35
CA GLU A 463 68.01 17.67 -6.96
C GLU A 463 67.69 16.18 -6.80
N ARG A 464 66.84 15.63 -7.68
CA ARG A 464 66.36 14.23 -7.57
C ARG A 464 66.89 13.30 -8.67
N GLY A 465 67.54 13.82 -9.72
CA GLY A 465 68.22 13.03 -10.75
C GLY A 465 67.31 12.17 -11.64
N ARG A 466 66.07 12.60 -11.91
CA ARG A 466 65.02 11.73 -12.47
C ARG A 466 64.87 11.75 -14.00
N ASP A 467 65.49 12.71 -14.68
CA ASP A 467 65.47 12.91 -16.15
C ASP A 467 64.04 12.84 -16.76
N ILE A 468 63.12 13.59 -16.16
CA ILE A 468 61.70 13.65 -16.56
C ILE A 468 61.47 14.94 -17.35
N THR A 469 60.75 14.82 -18.47
CA THR A 469 60.32 15.98 -19.25
C THR A 469 58.98 16.52 -18.78
N ARG A 470 58.70 17.78 -19.10
CA ARG A 470 57.40 18.42 -18.79
C ARG A 470 56.25 17.69 -19.47
N GLU A 471 56.46 17.27 -20.72
CA GLU A 471 55.48 16.54 -21.53
C GLU A 471 55.13 15.19 -20.89
N GLN A 472 56.14 14.49 -20.37
CA GLN A 472 55.94 13.21 -19.69
C GLN A 472 55.18 13.37 -18.36
N ALA A 473 55.47 14.42 -17.59
CA ALA A 473 54.73 14.71 -16.36
C ALA A 473 53.26 15.08 -16.67
N ILE A 474 53.00 15.86 -17.73
CA ILE A 474 51.63 16.15 -18.19
C ILE A 474 50.91 14.87 -18.60
N GLN A 475 51.59 13.98 -19.33
CA GLN A 475 51.01 12.70 -19.72
C GLN A 475 50.62 11.87 -18.49
N TRP A 476 51.46 11.83 -17.45
CA TRP A 476 51.12 11.12 -16.21
C TRP A 476 50.00 11.75 -15.39
N ILE A 477 49.78 13.07 -15.50
CA ILE A 477 48.59 13.71 -14.91
C ILE A 477 47.33 13.26 -15.67
N ASN A 478 47.38 13.24 -17.01
CA ASN A 478 46.26 12.77 -17.85
C ASN A 478 45.94 11.29 -17.61
N ASP A 479 46.97 10.45 -17.47
CA ASP A 479 46.83 9.00 -17.29
C ASP A 479 46.70 8.60 -15.81
N ALA A 480 46.57 9.58 -14.90
CA ALA A 480 46.43 9.33 -13.48
C ALA A 480 45.17 8.49 -13.21
N LYS A 481 45.28 7.58 -12.26
CA LYS A 481 44.17 6.72 -11.82
C LYS A 481 43.45 7.30 -10.62
N ILE A 482 44.18 8.04 -9.79
CA ILE A 482 43.62 8.81 -8.69
C ILE A 482 44.38 10.13 -8.55
N SER A 483 43.78 11.05 -7.81
CA SER A 483 44.51 12.18 -7.25
C SER A 483 44.25 12.32 -5.74
N VAL A 484 45.19 12.86 -5.00
CA VAL A 484 45.07 13.09 -3.56
C VAL A 484 45.40 14.54 -3.23
N THR A 485 44.41 15.25 -2.69
CA THR A 485 44.59 16.58 -2.13
C THR A 485 45.18 16.48 -0.72
N VAL A 486 46.31 17.13 -0.48
CA VAL A 486 47.00 17.12 0.82
C VAL A 486 47.27 18.53 1.35
N TRP A 487 47.62 18.61 2.63
CA TRP A 487 48.03 19.85 3.30
C TRP A 487 47.02 21.00 3.12
N GLY A 488 45.74 20.71 3.34
CA GLY A 488 44.67 21.70 3.28
C GLY A 488 44.41 22.27 1.89
N GLY A 489 44.74 21.54 0.82
CA GLY A 489 44.50 21.99 -0.56
C GLY A 489 45.71 22.61 -1.25
N GLN A 490 46.86 22.70 -0.58
CA GLN A 490 48.05 23.31 -1.20
C GLN A 490 48.66 22.44 -2.31
N TYR A 491 48.50 21.13 -2.23
CA TYR A 491 49.06 20.20 -3.21
C TYR A 491 48.04 19.16 -3.65
N GLU A 492 48.09 18.84 -4.94
CA GLU A 492 47.38 17.73 -5.56
C GLU A 492 48.41 16.71 -6.06
N ARG A 493 48.30 15.47 -5.59
CA ARG A 493 49.21 14.38 -5.94
C ARG A 493 48.51 13.41 -6.88
N TYR A 494 48.98 13.33 -8.12
CA TYR A 494 48.47 12.44 -9.16
C TYR A 494 49.26 11.13 -9.14
N TYR A 495 48.55 10.00 -9.12
CA TYR A 495 49.15 8.67 -9.13
C TYR A 495 48.62 7.85 -10.32
N GLY A 496 49.50 7.46 -11.23
CA GLY A 496 49.22 6.56 -12.34
C GLY A 496 50.14 5.34 -12.32
N PHE A 497 49.89 4.36 -13.19
CA PHE A 497 50.69 3.14 -13.23
C PHE A 497 52.12 3.36 -13.76
N ASP A 498 52.34 4.41 -14.55
CA ASP A 498 53.61 4.71 -15.20
C ASP A 498 54.41 5.83 -14.51
N GLY A 499 53.75 6.66 -13.71
CA GLY A 499 54.40 7.70 -12.92
C GLY A 499 53.46 8.42 -11.96
N ALA A 500 54.04 9.27 -11.11
CA ALA A 500 53.34 10.11 -10.15
C ALA A 500 53.84 11.55 -10.24
N VAL A 501 52.93 12.51 -10.05
CA VAL A 501 53.21 13.95 -10.18
C VAL A 501 52.57 14.72 -9.03
N TYR A 502 53.35 15.54 -8.35
CA TYR A 502 52.89 16.37 -7.23
C TYR A 502 52.84 17.82 -7.69
N VAL A 503 51.64 18.35 -7.79
CA VAL A 503 51.39 19.72 -8.22
C VAL A 503 51.19 20.59 -6.99
N ASN A 504 51.95 21.69 -6.90
CA ASN A 504 51.65 22.76 -5.96
C ASN A 504 50.57 23.64 -6.60
N VAL A 505 49.33 23.50 -6.12
CA VAL A 505 48.16 24.20 -6.67
C VAL A 505 48.26 25.70 -6.41
N ALA A 506 48.69 26.10 -5.21
CA ALA A 506 48.82 27.51 -4.84
C ALA A 506 49.92 28.23 -5.62
N GLY A 507 51.00 27.52 -5.97
CA GLY A 507 52.11 28.06 -6.76
C GLY A 507 51.95 27.91 -8.27
N ASN A 508 50.98 27.12 -8.73
CA ASN A 508 50.74 26.78 -10.14
C ASN A 508 51.95 26.11 -10.85
N TYR A 509 52.56 25.11 -10.22
CA TYR A 509 53.66 24.36 -10.82
C TYR A 509 53.75 22.90 -10.36
N MET A 510 54.27 22.03 -11.24
CA MET A 510 54.67 20.67 -10.92
C MET A 510 55.93 20.71 -10.06
N ARG A 511 55.79 20.43 -8.77
CA ARG A 511 56.91 20.45 -7.82
C ARG A 511 57.76 19.20 -7.98
N THR A 512 57.13 18.03 -8.13
CA THR A 512 57.82 16.74 -8.16
C THR A 512 57.17 15.83 -9.21
N ALA A 513 57.97 15.05 -9.93
CA ALA A 513 57.50 13.95 -10.76
C ALA A 513 58.44 12.74 -10.61
N TYR A 514 57.92 11.52 -10.77
CA TYR A 514 58.72 10.30 -10.80
C TYR A 514 58.06 9.15 -11.54
N ALA A 515 58.90 8.35 -12.21
CA ALA A 515 58.47 7.16 -12.93
C ALA A 515 58.21 5.98 -12.00
N LYS A 516 57.51 4.98 -12.52
CA LYS A 516 57.23 3.69 -11.85
C LYS A 516 58.44 3.03 -11.16
N LYS A 517 59.62 3.12 -11.77
CA LYS A 517 60.87 2.55 -11.22
C LYS A 517 61.26 3.16 -9.87
N ASP A 518 60.81 4.38 -9.60
CA ASP A 518 61.14 5.18 -8.42
C ASP A 518 59.97 5.25 -7.42
N PHE A 519 58.94 4.40 -7.58
CA PHE A 519 57.83 4.34 -6.63
C PHE A 519 58.29 3.86 -5.25
N THR A 520 57.90 4.61 -4.23
CA THR A 520 58.00 4.23 -2.83
C THR A 520 56.98 3.14 -2.50
N ASP A 521 57.18 2.42 -1.40
CA ASP A 521 56.36 1.23 -1.09
C ASP A 521 54.90 1.58 -0.79
N ASP A 522 54.63 2.73 -0.17
CA ASP A 522 53.31 3.34 0.00
C ASP A 522 52.62 3.55 -1.37
N VAL A 523 53.32 4.13 -2.35
CA VAL A 523 52.78 4.34 -3.70
C VAL A 523 52.49 3.02 -4.41
N LYS A 524 53.36 2.02 -4.26
CA LYS A 524 53.11 0.67 -4.81
C LYS A 524 51.86 0.04 -4.19
N GLN A 525 51.68 0.17 -2.87
CA GLN A 525 50.51 -0.37 -2.17
C GLN A 525 49.22 0.35 -2.58
N ILE A 526 49.24 1.69 -2.73
CA ILE A 526 48.11 2.46 -3.27
C ILE A 526 47.70 1.92 -4.65
N LEU A 527 48.67 1.75 -5.56
CA LEU A 527 48.40 1.28 -6.93
C LEU A 527 47.94 -0.18 -6.95
N GLU A 528 48.38 -1.01 -5.99
CA GLU A 528 47.92 -2.39 -5.85
C GLU A 528 46.47 -2.46 -5.40
N VAL A 529 46.03 -1.57 -4.49
CA VAL A 529 44.61 -1.44 -4.15
C VAL A 529 43.79 -1.13 -5.40
N LEU A 530 44.25 -0.20 -6.24
CA LEU A 530 43.54 0.18 -7.48
C LEU A 530 43.45 -0.96 -8.48
N LYS A 531 44.55 -1.69 -8.75
CA LYS A 531 44.53 -2.85 -9.66
C LYS A 531 43.54 -3.92 -9.24
N ASN A 532 43.39 -4.15 -7.94
CA ASN A 532 42.46 -5.14 -7.42
C ASN A 532 40.98 -4.71 -7.51
N HIS A 533 40.71 -3.47 -7.90
CA HIS A 533 39.35 -2.91 -8.01
C HIS A 533 39.03 -2.38 -9.42
N GLU A 534 39.98 -2.38 -10.36
CA GLU A 534 39.71 -2.26 -11.80
C GLU A 534 39.10 -3.59 -12.31
N HIS A 535 37.77 -3.64 -12.41
CA HIS A 535 37.02 -4.71 -13.09
C HIS A 535 36.26 -4.18 -14.30
#